data_AF-A0A8H4KV92-F1
#
_entry.id   AF-A0A8H4KV92-F1
#
_cell.length_a   1.000
_cell.length_b   1.000
_cell.length_c   1.000
_cell.angle_alpha   90.00
_cell.angle_beta   90.00
_cell.angle_gamma   90.00
#
_symmetry.space_group_name_H-M   'P 1'
#
loop_
_entity.id
_entity.type
_entity.pdbx_description
1 polymer ?
#
loop_
_entity_poly.entity_id
_entity_poly.type
_entity_poly.pdbx_seq_one_letter_code
_entity_poly.pdbx_strand_id
1 'polypeptide(L)'
;MADDGDHQILASPEQPHPIARSDSSTSSSPSGTNEPIIHQPIPVRPGLPTRKSSGPLVVPRDSSAVGPLEPDFGPDDVRAMSPRRTSEDLDKIGKEAREEMRRHAKALQDSLLTIFTRIEAVKEEHDKLDNNNKFLQKYIGDLMSTSKITASGSQRKK
;
A
#
# COMPACT_ATOMS: atom_id res chain seq x y z
N MET A 1 -29.34 -4.44 -23.10
CA MET A 1 -28.74 -3.33 -23.88
C MET A 1 -27.95 -2.46 -22.90
N ALA A 2 -26.72 -2.12 -23.30
CA ALA A 2 -25.56 -1.58 -22.54
C ALA A 2 -24.95 -2.64 -21.57
N ASP A 3 -23.84 -3.32 -21.80
CA ASP A 3 -22.54 -3.07 -22.49
C ASP A 3 -21.62 -2.03 -21.84
N ASP A 4 -20.32 -2.33 -21.91
CA ASP A 4 -19.12 -1.69 -21.32
C ASP A 4 -18.71 -2.27 -19.94
N GLY A 5 -17.56 -2.91 -19.72
CA GLY A 5 -16.34 -3.04 -20.53
C GLY A 5 -15.10 -2.78 -19.66
N ASP A 6 -14.88 -3.58 -18.60
CA ASP A 6 -13.74 -3.40 -17.69
C ASP A 6 -12.43 -3.89 -18.33
N HIS A 7 -11.67 -2.95 -18.88
CA HIS A 7 -10.32 -3.17 -19.37
C HIS A 7 -9.30 -3.08 -18.24
N GLN A 8 -8.58 -4.19 -18.05
CA GLN A 8 -7.35 -4.28 -17.28
C GLN A 8 -6.31 -3.25 -17.76
N ILE A 9 -5.66 -2.55 -16.83
CA ILE A 9 -4.40 -1.85 -17.12
C ILE A 9 -3.33 -2.26 -16.09
N LEU A 10 -2.40 -3.02 -16.66
CA LEU A 10 -1.09 -3.42 -16.18
C LEU A 10 -0.26 -2.19 -15.75
N ALA A 11 0.28 -2.17 -14.54
CA ALA A 11 1.21 -1.13 -14.10
C ALA A 11 2.57 -1.74 -13.69
N SER A 12 3.59 -1.46 -14.49
CA SER A 12 5.02 -1.47 -14.17
C SER A 12 5.78 -0.77 -15.31
N PRO A 13 7.01 -0.27 -15.14
CA PRO A 13 7.62 0.38 -13.97
C PRO A 13 8.29 1.74 -14.36
N GLU A 14 8.79 2.45 -13.33
CA GLU A 14 9.82 3.51 -13.36
C GLU A 14 9.95 4.48 -14.55
N GLN A 15 9.71 5.79 -14.28
CA GLN A 15 10.58 6.86 -14.79
C GLN A 15 10.73 7.99 -13.76
N PRO A 16 11.94 8.59 -13.64
CA PRO A 16 12.27 9.58 -12.63
C PRO A 16 11.68 10.95 -12.99
N HIS A 17 10.85 11.51 -12.11
CA HIS A 17 10.36 12.88 -12.29
C HIS A 17 11.52 13.87 -12.05
N PRO A 18 11.88 14.73 -13.03
CA PRO A 18 12.78 15.84 -12.75
C PRO A 18 12.06 16.80 -11.79
N ILE A 19 12.73 17.17 -10.69
CA ILE A 19 12.24 18.20 -9.77
C ILE A 19 12.26 19.53 -10.52
N ALA A 20 11.14 19.86 -11.16
CA ALA A 20 10.90 21.18 -11.70
C ALA A 20 10.78 22.16 -10.53
N ARG A 21 11.72 23.11 -10.47
CA ARG A 21 11.66 24.24 -9.55
C ARG A 21 10.40 25.05 -9.91
N SER A 22 9.50 25.19 -8.94
CA SER A 22 8.27 25.96 -9.11
C SER A 22 8.60 27.45 -9.10
N ASP A 23 8.72 28.05 -10.28
CA ASP A 23 8.74 29.50 -10.44
C ASP A 23 7.28 29.95 -10.56
N SER A 24 6.59 30.07 -9.43
CA SER A 24 5.22 30.58 -9.41
C SER A 24 5.22 32.10 -9.57
N SER A 25 4.83 32.56 -10.76
CA SER A 25 4.33 33.93 -10.97
C SER A 25 3.23 33.87 -12.01
N THR A 26 2.04 33.45 -11.58
CA THR A 26 0.80 33.55 -12.35
C THR A 26 0.36 35.02 -12.36
N SER A 27 0.51 35.67 -13.52
CA SER A 27 -0.13 36.95 -13.82
C SER A 27 -1.62 36.72 -14.06
N SER A 28 -2.47 37.27 -13.21
CA SER A 28 -3.92 37.24 -13.39
C SER A 28 -4.36 38.35 -14.37
N SER A 29 -4.83 37.98 -15.55
CA SER A 29 -5.59 38.86 -16.45
C SER A 29 -7.05 38.96 -15.98
N PRO A 30 -7.70 40.14 -15.97
CA PRO A 30 -9.09 40.24 -15.54
C PRO A 30 -10.05 39.83 -16.67
N SER A 31 -10.82 38.76 -16.46
CA SER A 31 -12.03 38.44 -17.24
C SER A 31 -13.26 38.97 -16.49
N GLY A 32 -14.10 39.72 -17.19
CA GLY A 32 -15.19 40.52 -16.63
C GLY A 32 -16.32 39.71 -16.01
N THR A 33 -16.26 39.50 -14.69
CA THR A 33 -17.38 39.06 -13.87
C THR A 33 -17.41 39.88 -12.58
N ASN A 34 -18.61 40.35 -12.20
CA ASN A 34 -18.89 41.22 -11.06
C ASN A 34 -18.61 40.51 -9.72
N GLU A 35 -17.35 40.51 -9.28
CA GLU A 35 -16.92 40.14 -7.93
C GLU A 35 -16.23 41.36 -7.28
N PRO A 36 -16.41 41.61 -5.96
CA PRO A 36 -15.74 42.71 -5.29
C PRO A 36 -14.23 42.49 -5.31
N ILE A 37 -13.53 43.25 -6.15
CA ILE A 37 -12.07 43.24 -6.27
C ILE A 37 -11.48 43.65 -4.91
N ILE A 38 -10.93 42.69 -4.18
CA ILE A 38 -10.16 42.94 -2.97
C ILE A 38 -8.85 43.61 -3.40
N HIS A 39 -8.85 44.95 -3.44
CA HIS A 39 -7.66 45.78 -3.66
C HIS A 39 -6.76 45.74 -2.42
N GLN A 40 -6.15 44.59 -2.13
CA GLN A 40 -5.03 44.55 -1.21
C GLN A 40 -3.74 44.87 -1.98
N PRO A 41 -2.98 45.91 -1.57
CA PRO A 41 -1.70 46.20 -2.21
C PRO A 41 -0.75 45.01 -1.99
N ILE A 42 -0.16 44.51 -3.07
CA ILE A 42 0.84 43.44 -3.03
C ILE A 42 1.97 43.89 -2.09
N PRO A 43 2.26 43.17 -0.98
CA PRO A 43 3.32 43.55 -0.07
C PRO A 43 4.67 43.55 -0.80
N VAL A 44 5.24 44.74 -0.99
CA VAL A 44 6.57 44.88 -1.58
C VAL A 44 7.59 44.52 -0.51
N ARG A 45 8.36 43.44 -0.76
CA ARG A 45 9.42 43.01 0.16
C ARG A 45 10.49 44.11 0.23
N PRO A 46 10.90 44.56 1.43
CA PRO A 46 12.04 45.46 1.58
C PRO A 46 13.29 44.86 0.91
N GLY A 47 13.99 45.67 0.10
CA GLY A 47 15.23 45.25 -0.54
C GLY A 47 16.26 44.86 0.50
N LEU A 48 16.79 43.63 0.39
CA LEU A 48 17.86 43.16 1.28
C LEU A 48 19.11 44.02 1.05
N PRO A 49 19.73 44.58 2.11
CA PRO A 49 20.99 45.29 1.96
C PRO A 49 22.03 44.33 1.38
N THR A 50 22.75 44.78 0.35
CA THR A 50 23.78 43.99 -0.32
C THR A 50 24.90 43.69 0.67
N ARG A 51 24.92 42.46 1.22
CA ARG A 51 26.02 42.00 2.06
C ARG A 51 27.20 41.65 1.16
N LYS A 52 28.40 42.08 1.54
CA LYS A 52 29.66 41.59 0.95
C LYS A 52 29.68 40.07 1.08
N SER A 53 30.10 39.36 0.02
CA SER A 53 30.24 37.91 0.08
C SER A 53 31.24 37.55 1.17
N SER A 54 30.76 36.92 2.25
CA SER A 54 31.64 36.26 3.21
C SER A 54 32.30 35.12 2.44
N GLY A 55 33.63 35.12 2.36
CA GLY A 55 34.40 34.11 1.65
C GLY A 55 34.09 32.67 2.09
N PRO A 56 34.73 31.69 1.46
CA PRO A 56 34.39 30.29 1.66
C PRO A 56 34.56 29.89 3.15
N LEU A 57 33.50 29.33 3.73
CA LEU A 57 33.43 28.77 5.09
C LEU A 57 34.21 27.44 5.18
N VAL A 58 35.42 27.39 4.64
CA VAL A 58 36.27 26.19 4.69
C VAL A 58 36.95 26.16 6.04
N VAL A 59 36.44 25.30 6.92
CA VAL A 59 37.06 25.00 8.20
C VAL A 59 37.97 23.76 8.02
N PRO A 60 39.24 23.79 8.50
CA PRO A 60 40.12 22.63 8.48
C PRO A 60 39.49 21.40 9.15
N ARG A 61 39.77 20.20 8.63
CA ARG A 61 39.19 18.94 9.12
C ARG A 61 39.45 18.65 10.60
N ASP A 62 40.54 19.18 11.15
CA ASP A 62 40.95 18.97 12.54
C ASP A 62 40.44 20.08 13.49
N SER A 63 39.56 20.97 13.02
CA SER A 63 39.02 22.04 13.84
C SER A 63 37.96 21.52 14.81
N SER A 64 38.12 21.84 16.10
CA SER A 64 37.12 21.59 17.14
C SER A 64 35.82 22.39 16.96
N ALA A 65 35.77 23.34 16.01
CA ALA A 65 34.58 24.14 15.71
C ALA A 65 33.54 23.38 14.86
N VAL A 66 33.86 22.18 14.35
CA VAL A 66 32.96 21.38 13.51
C VAL A 66 32.86 19.97 14.10
N GLY A 67 31.80 19.73 14.85
CA GLY A 67 31.43 18.43 15.40
C GLY A 67 29.96 18.47 15.84
N PRO A 68 29.37 17.33 16.22
CA PRO A 68 28.07 17.30 16.88
C PRO A 68 28.16 18.14 18.16
N LEU A 69 27.74 19.40 18.09
CA LEU A 69 27.53 20.24 19.25
C LEU A 69 26.20 19.80 19.84
N GLU A 70 26.24 19.27 21.06
CA GLU A 70 25.05 19.17 21.88
C GLU A 70 24.49 20.60 22.02
N PRO A 71 23.28 20.87 21.51
CA PRO A 71 22.71 22.19 21.59
C PRO A 71 22.39 22.49 23.06
N ASP A 72 23.16 23.39 23.67
CA ASP A 72 22.92 23.86 25.02
C ASP A 72 21.72 24.82 24.99
N PHE A 73 20.54 24.29 25.31
CA PHE A 73 19.31 25.06 25.32
C PHE A 73 19.23 25.87 26.61
N GLY A 74 19.28 27.20 26.48
CA GLY A 74 19.16 28.10 27.62
C GLY A 74 17.80 28.00 28.33
N PRO A 75 17.70 28.51 29.57
CA PRO A 75 16.49 28.38 30.40
C PRO A 75 15.22 29.03 29.82
N ASP A 76 15.37 29.96 28.87
CA ASP A 76 14.27 30.62 28.14
C ASP A 76 14.08 30.08 26.71
N ASP A 77 14.80 29.02 26.30
CA ASP A 77 14.64 28.46 24.96
C ASP A 77 13.29 27.74 24.84
N VAL A 78 12.44 28.22 23.94
CA VAL A 78 11.14 27.62 23.57
C VAL A 78 11.27 26.14 23.20
N ARG A 79 12.44 25.71 22.73
CA ARG A 79 12.75 24.31 22.43
C ARG A 79 12.84 23.43 23.68
N ALA A 80 13.33 23.97 24.79
CA ALA A 80 13.34 23.30 26.10
C ALA A 80 11.95 23.28 26.76
N MET A 81 11.05 24.18 26.35
CA MET A 81 9.71 24.35 26.93
C MET A 81 8.62 23.46 26.29
N SER A 82 8.91 22.77 25.19
CA SER A 82 8.00 21.78 24.60
C SER A 82 8.36 20.37 25.09
N PRO A 83 7.41 19.51 25.52
CA PRO A 83 7.70 18.11 25.79
C PRO A 83 8.29 17.44 24.54
N ARG A 84 9.60 17.21 24.52
CA ARG A 84 10.28 16.49 23.45
C ARG A 84 10.41 15.04 23.89
N ARG A 85 9.93 14.12 23.05
CA ARG A 85 10.33 12.72 23.16
C ARG A 85 11.85 12.67 23.10
N THR A 86 12.48 12.13 24.14
CA THR A 86 13.93 11.92 24.14
C THR A 86 14.28 10.99 22.98
N SER A 87 15.52 11.05 22.46
CA SER A 87 15.97 10.15 21.39
C SER A 87 15.71 8.67 21.72
N GLU A 88 15.83 8.30 22.99
CA GLU A 88 15.49 6.98 23.51
C GLU A 88 14.01 6.61 23.35
N ASP A 89 13.08 7.54 23.54
CA ASP A 89 11.64 7.31 23.37
C ASP A 89 11.27 7.08 21.89
N LEU A 90 11.91 7.83 20.98
CA LEU A 90 11.74 7.62 19.54
C LEU A 90 12.24 6.24 19.10
N ASP A 91 13.37 5.78 19.65
CA ASP A 91 13.90 4.44 19.38
C ASP A 91 12.99 3.34 19.92
N LYS A 92 12.37 3.53 21.10
CA LYS A 92 11.41 2.59 21.67
C LYS A 92 10.16 2.46 20.81
N ILE A 93 9.56 3.60 20.42
CA ILE A 93 8.38 3.62 19.53
C ILE A 93 8.72 2.98 18.18
N GLY A 94 9.90 3.28 17.63
CA GLY A 94 10.36 2.67 16.38
C GLY A 94 10.65 1.17 16.47
N LYS A 95 10.99 0.65 17.65
CA LYS A 95 11.14 -0.80 17.89
C LYS A 95 9.78 -1.46 18.04
N GLU A 96 8.89 -0.88 18.85
CA GLU A 96 7.54 -1.38 19.10
C GLU A 96 6.73 -1.46 17.79
N ALA A 97 6.72 -0.40 16.98
CA ALA A 97 6.02 -0.41 15.69
C ALA A 97 6.52 -1.52 14.75
N ARG A 98 7.84 -1.78 14.73
CA ARG A 98 8.42 -2.87 13.92
C ARG A 98 8.09 -4.24 14.49
N GLU A 99 8.00 -4.38 15.80
CA GLU A 99 7.62 -5.62 16.46
C GLU A 99 6.14 -5.93 16.22
N GLU A 100 5.27 -4.94 16.35
CA GLU A 100 3.84 -5.04 16.04
C GLU A 100 3.63 -5.44 14.58
N MET A 101 4.29 -4.78 13.63
CA MET A 101 4.21 -5.16 12.20
C MET A 101 4.64 -6.61 11.97
N ARG A 102 5.72 -7.07 12.62
CA ARG A 102 6.15 -8.49 12.53
C ARG A 102 5.12 -9.44 13.14
N ARG A 103 4.52 -9.06 14.26
CA ARG A 103 3.46 -9.85 14.91
C ARG A 103 2.24 -10.01 14.00
N HIS A 104 1.81 -8.94 13.34
CA HIS A 104 0.72 -8.99 12.36
C HIS A 104 1.08 -9.86 11.15
N ALA A 105 2.27 -9.70 10.59
CA ALA A 105 2.72 -10.52 9.47
C ALA A 105 2.74 -12.01 9.83
N LYS A 106 3.20 -12.36 11.04
CA LYS A 106 3.20 -13.75 11.53
C LYS A 106 1.79 -14.30 11.72
N ALA A 107 0.90 -13.54 12.35
CA ALA A 107 -0.49 -13.95 12.53
C ALA A 107 -1.19 -14.21 11.19
N LEU A 108 -0.91 -13.36 10.19
CA LEU A 108 -1.42 -13.56 8.83
C LEU A 108 -0.85 -14.84 8.19
N GLN A 109 0.44 -15.09 8.33
CA GLN A 109 1.08 -16.32 7.82
C GLN A 109 0.45 -17.58 8.46
N ASP A 110 0.28 -17.58 9.78
CA ASP A 110 -0.32 -18.71 10.51
C ASP A 110 -1.79 -18.92 10.08
N SER A 111 -2.54 -17.83 9.88
CA SER A 111 -3.92 -17.88 9.37
C SER A 111 -3.98 -18.44 7.95
N LEU A 112 -3.07 -18.04 7.06
CA LEU A 112 -3.01 -18.54 5.68
C LEU A 112 -2.65 -20.02 5.64
N LEU A 113 -1.70 -20.46 6.47
CA LEU A 113 -1.33 -21.87 6.58
C LEU A 113 -2.51 -22.72 7.05
N THR A 114 -3.27 -22.23 8.04
CA THR A 114 -4.46 -22.91 8.55
C THR A 114 -5.53 -23.07 7.46
N ILE A 115 -5.78 -22.01 6.67
CA ILE A 115 -6.72 -22.04 5.55
C ILE A 115 -6.24 -23.04 4.49
N PHE A 116 -4.95 -23.04 4.16
CA PHE A 116 -4.36 -23.96 3.19
C PHE A 116 -4.59 -25.42 3.59
N THR A 117 -4.27 -25.81 4.83
CA THR A 117 -4.51 -27.17 5.33
C THR A 117 -5.99 -27.55 5.28
N ARG A 118 -6.90 -26.61 5.58
CA ARG A 118 -8.34 -26.85 5.50
C ARG A 118 -8.79 -27.08 4.05
N ILE A 119 -8.24 -26.33 3.09
CA ILE A 119 -8.53 -26.51 1.67
C ILE A 119 -8.05 -27.88 1.20
N GLU A 120 -6.86 -28.31 1.59
CA GLU A 120 -6.33 -29.63 1.23
C GLU A 120 -7.22 -30.75 1.76
N ALA A 121 -7.64 -30.68 3.03
CA ALA A 121 -8.55 -31.68 3.61
C ALA A 121 -9.89 -31.76 2.85
N VAL A 122 -10.49 -30.60 2.53
CA VAL A 122 -11.74 -30.52 1.76
C VAL A 122 -11.55 -31.09 0.35
N LYS A 123 -10.40 -30.82 -0.29
CA LYS A 123 -10.08 -31.34 -1.62
C LYS A 123 -9.97 -32.87 -1.61
N GLU A 124 -9.31 -33.47 -0.64
CA GLU A 124 -9.21 -34.92 -0.52
C GLU A 124 -10.58 -35.58 -0.28
N GLU A 125 -11.44 -34.98 0.54
CA GLU A 125 -12.81 -35.46 0.73
C GLU A 125 -13.64 -35.31 -0.54
N HIS A 126 -13.50 -34.20 -1.26
CA HIS A 126 -14.15 -33.99 -2.54
C HIS A 126 -13.73 -35.04 -3.57
N ASP A 127 -12.42 -35.31 -3.70
CA ASP A 127 -11.90 -36.34 -4.60
C ASP A 127 -12.46 -37.74 -4.27
N LYS A 128 -12.61 -38.05 -2.98
CA LYS A 128 -13.28 -39.29 -2.52
C LYS A 128 -14.75 -39.31 -2.93
N LEU A 129 -15.50 -38.24 -2.68
CA LEU A 129 -16.91 -38.15 -3.04
C LEU A 129 -17.11 -38.25 -4.56
N ASP A 130 -16.27 -37.61 -5.36
CA ASP A 130 -16.29 -37.68 -6.81
C ASP A 130 -16.03 -39.10 -7.32
N ASN A 131 -15.06 -39.79 -6.75
CA ASN A 131 -14.80 -41.19 -7.09
C ASN A 131 -16.02 -42.06 -6.77
N ASN A 132 -16.58 -41.95 -5.56
CA ASN A 132 -17.79 -42.70 -5.18
C ASN A 132 -18.99 -42.37 -6.09
N ASN A 133 -19.17 -41.11 -6.45
CA ASN A 133 -20.23 -40.68 -7.36
C ASN A 133 -20.06 -41.31 -8.76
N LYS A 134 -18.84 -41.30 -9.30
CA LYS A 134 -18.51 -42.01 -10.55
C LYS A 134 -18.81 -43.51 -10.46
N PHE A 135 -18.46 -44.16 -9.35
CA PHE A 135 -18.78 -45.58 -9.13
C PHE A 135 -20.29 -45.83 -9.13
N LEU A 136 -21.07 -45.01 -8.41
CA LEU A 136 -22.53 -45.13 -8.36
C LEU A 136 -23.16 -44.90 -9.73
N GLN A 137 -22.74 -43.86 -10.47
CA GLN A 137 -23.23 -43.60 -11.82
C GLN A 137 -22.95 -44.76 -12.77
N LYS A 138 -21.74 -45.33 -12.72
CA LYS A 138 -21.40 -46.51 -13.51
C LYS A 138 -22.27 -47.72 -13.14
N TYR A 139 -22.43 -47.99 -11.85
CA TYR A 139 -23.25 -49.10 -11.37
C TYR A 139 -24.71 -48.99 -11.81
N ILE A 140 -25.30 -47.78 -11.67
CA ILE A 140 -26.66 -47.50 -12.14
C ILE A 140 -26.74 -47.65 -13.67
N GLY A 141 -25.75 -47.14 -14.41
CA GLY A 141 -25.68 -47.29 -15.87
C GLY A 141 -25.64 -48.75 -16.31
N ASP A 142 -24.81 -49.58 -15.67
CA ASP A 142 -24.70 -51.01 -15.92
C ASP A 142 -26.01 -51.74 -15.58
N LEU A 143 -26.63 -51.40 -14.45
CA LEU A 143 -27.90 -51.98 -14.01
C LEU A 143 -29.06 -51.64 -14.96
N MET A 144 -29.14 -50.39 -15.41
CA MET A 144 -30.15 -49.96 -16.38
C MET A 144 -29.93 -50.60 -17.76
N SER A 145 -28.68 -50.76 -18.18
CA SER A 145 -28.33 -51.41 -19.45
C SER A 145 -28.67 -52.89 -19.44
N THR A 146 -28.32 -53.61 -18.36
CA THR A 146 -28.67 -55.02 -18.17
C THR A 146 -30.17 -55.23 -18.03
N SER A 147 -30.88 -54.35 -17.31
CA SER A 147 -32.35 -54.42 -17.14
C SER A 147 -33.12 -54.30 -18.46
N LYS A 148 -32.65 -53.48 -19.41
CA LYS A 148 -33.26 -53.38 -20.75
C LYS A 148 -33.09 -54.67 -21.57
N ILE A 149 -31.94 -55.33 -21.44
CA ILE A 149 -31.64 -56.58 -22.16
C ILE A 149 -32.45 -57.74 -21.59
N THR A 150 -32.57 -57.86 -20.27
CA THR A 150 -33.33 -58.95 -19.63
C THR A 150 -34.85 -58.79 -19.76
N ALA A 151 -35.36 -57.54 -19.77
CA ALA A 151 -36.79 -57.28 -19.94
C ALA A 151 -37.30 -57.57 -21.37
N SER A 152 -36.51 -57.26 -22.40
CA SER A 152 -36.89 -57.49 -23.81
C SER A 152 -36.80 -58.96 -24.25
N GLY A 153 -36.02 -59.79 -23.54
CA GLY A 153 -35.93 -61.25 -23.79
C GLY A 153 -37.16 -62.05 -23.37
N SER A 154 -37.96 -61.57 -22.42
CA SER A 154 -39.16 -62.28 -21.94
C SER A 154 -40.43 -62.06 -22.78
N GLN A 155 -40.46 -61.07 -23.68
CA GLN A 155 -41.65 -60.77 -24.48
C GLN A 155 -41.78 -61.54 -25.80
N ARG A 156 -40.76 -62.31 -26.22
CA ARG A 156 -40.80 -63.10 -27.49
C ARG A 156 -41.34 -64.53 -27.35
N LYS A 157 -42.00 -64.86 -26.23
CA LYS A 157 -42.59 -66.18 -25.98
C LYS A 157 -44.10 -66.05 -25.71
N LYS A 158 -44.86 -65.69 -26.74
CA LYS A 158 -46.30 -65.94 -26.87
C LYS A 158 -46.61 -66.20 -28.34
#